data_AF-V5I7T1-F1
#
_entry.id   AF-V5I7T1-F1
#
_cell.length_a   1.000
_cell.length_b   1.000
_cell.length_c   1.000
_cell.angle_alpha   90.00
_cell.angle_beta   90.00
_cell.angle_gamma   90.00
#
_symmetry.space_group_name_H-M   'P 1'
#
loop_
_entity.id
_entity.type
_entity.pdbx_description
1 polymer ?
#
loop_
_entity_poly.entity_id
_entity_poly.type
_entity_poly.pdbx_seq_one_letter_code
_entity_poly.pdbx_strand_id
1 'polypeptide(L)'
;MDLPPIIRAQLISDSMELARANVLDYDIPLRMIARMAVQDRSIMFVPTLIAFKKLKFLSDILSATPAFGHFEEYHRAIFKSTYMMVTFDDVIDDYITRRIRQTVLEWSCMSPDSTCVHQSRSRFRQLMINNHGVEPNLRGVVYCTAVREGTEIEWDFAYQRYLA
;
A
#
# COMPACT_ATOMS: atom_id res chain seq x y z
N MET A 1 20.24 -5.33 -13.00
CA MET A 1 19.66 -6.00 -14.19
C MET A 1 18.92 -4.93 -14.96
N ASP A 2 19.46 -4.53 -16.12
CA ASP A 2 19.02 -3.32 -16.82
C ASP A 2 17.87 -3.64 -17.79
N LEU A 3 16.70 -3.92 -17.22
CA LEU A 3 15.48 -4.25 -17.97
C LEU A 3 14.50 -3.06 -17.93
N PRO A 4 13.78 -2.78 -19.03
CA PRO A 4 12.74 -1.75 -19.03
C PRO A 4 11.71 -1.98 -17.91
N PRO A 5 11.16 -0.92 -17.29
CA PRO A 5 10.15 -1.05 -16.23
C PRO A 5 8.96 -1.95 -16.61
N ILE A 6 8.50 -1.90 -17.86
CA ILE A 6 7.36 -2.71 -18.29
C ILE A 6 7.67 -4.22 -18.30
N ILE A 7 8.86 -4.61 -18.76
CA ILE A 7 9.31 -6.01 -18.76
C ILE A 7 9.49 -6.51 -17.33
N ARG A 8 10.06 -5.67 -16.47
CA ARG A 8 10.18 -5.93 -15.03
C ARG A 8 8.82 -6.19 -14.37
N ALA A 9 7.84 -5.36 -14.68
CA ALA A 9 6.47 -5.52 -14.18
C ALA A 9 5.82 -6.82 -14.67
N GLN A 10 6.01 -7.16 -15.96
CA GLN A 10 5.50 -8.39 -16.55
C GLN A 10 6.12 -9.63 -15.89
N LEU A 11 7.45 -9.66 -15.71
CA LEU A 11 8.13 -10.77 -15.05
C LEU A 11 7.59 -11.01 -13.63
N ILE A 12 7.41 -9.94 -12.84
CA ILE A 12 6.78 -10.04 -11.51
C ILE A 12 5.37 -10.60 -11.62
N SER A 13 4.56 -10.08 -12.56
CA SER A 13 3.18 -10.53 -12.73
C SER A 13 3.12 -12.02 -13.04
N ASP A 14 3.85 -12.46 -14.07
CA ASP A 14 3.77 -13.81 -14.62
C ASP A 14 4.34 -14.83 -13.63
N SER A 15 5.49 -14.53 -13.00
CA SER A 15 6.06 -15.41 -11.98
C SER A 15 5.16 -15.59 -10.75
N MET A 16 4.46 -14.53 -10.31
CA MET A 16 3.49 -14.63 -9.22
C MET A 16 2.25 -15.46 -9.60
N GLU A 17 1.77 -15.38 -10.85
CA GLU A 17 0.66 -16.22 -11.33
C GLU A 17 1.09 -17.68 -11.51
N LEU A 18 2.28 -17.93 -12.04
CA LEU A 18 2.84 -19.29 -12.13
C LEU A 18 3.02 -19.91 -10.75
N ALA A 19 3.47 -19.12 -9.76
CA ALA A 19 3.57 -19.61 -8.39
C ALA A 19 2.21 -19.91 -7.78
N ARG A 20 1.22 -19.06 -8.02
CA ARG A 20 -0.17 -19.30 -7.62
C ARG A 20 -0.76 -20.57 -8.24
N ALA A 21 -0.38 -20.87 -9.49
CA ALA A 21 -0.78 -22.08 -10.20
C ALA A 21 0.04 -23.33 -9.79
N ASN A 22 0.92 -23.22 -8.79
CA ASN A 22 1.81 -24.29 -8.34
C ASN A 22 2.74 -24.84 -9.44
N VAL A 23 3.09 -23.99 -10.41
CA VAL A 23 4.04 -24.29 -11.50
C VAL A 23 5.46 -23.83 -11.13
N LEU A 24 5.56 -22.86 -10.20
CA LEU A 24 6.81 -22.26 -9.73
C LEU A 24 6.78 -22.15 -8.21
N ASP A 25 7.91 -22.33 -7.54
CA ASP A 25 7.99 -22.08 -6.09
C ASP A 25 7.91 -20.57 -5.79
N TYR A 26 7.17 -20.19 -4.73
CA TYR A 26 6.99 -18.78 -4.34
C TYR A 26 8.30 -18.08 -3.94
N ASP A 27 9.35 -18.82 -3.59
CA ASP A 27 10.64 -18.23 -3.25
C ASP A 27 11.27 -17.49 -4.44
N ILE A 28 10.99 -17.93 -5.68
CA ILE A 28 11.50 -17.32 -6.91
C ILE A 28 10.91 -15.90 -7.12
N PRO A 29 9.58 -15.71 -7.26
CA PRO A 29 9.01 -14.38 -7.44
C PRO A 29 9.25 -13.48 -6.22
N LEU A 30 9.23 -14.01 -4.99
CA LEU A 30 9.48 -13.21 -3.79
C LEU A 30 10.94 -12.71 -3.71
N ARG A 31 11.94 -13.52 -4.06
CA ARG A 31 13.34 -13.05 -4.16
C ARG A 31 13.51 -12.03 -5.27
N MET A 32 12.80 -12.20 -6.39
CA MET A 32 12.85 -11.26 -7.51
C MET A 32 12.30 -9.89 -7.11
N ILE A 33 11.11 -9.83 -6.49
CA ILE A 33 10.53 -8.59 -5.96
C ILE A 33 11.50 -7.92 -4.98
N ALA A 34 12.06 -8.67 -4.04
CA ALA A 34 13.01 -8.15 -3.05
C ALA A 34 14.23 -7.47 -3.70
N ARG A 35 14.84 -8.12 -4.69
CA ARG A 35 16.01 -7.55 -5.40
C ARG A 35 15.65 -6.28 -6.16
N MET A 36 14.51 -6.27 -6.84
CA MET A 36 14.08 -5.12 -7.64
C MET A 36 13.72 -3.92 -6.77
N ALA A 37 13.05 -4.16 -5.66
CA ALA A 37 12.67 -3.12 -4.71
C ALA A 37 13.87 -2.48 -3.99
N VAL A 38 14.93 -3.25 -3.71
CA VAL A 38 16.16 -2.72 -3.10
C VAL A 38 17.01 -1.94 -4.10
N GLN A 39 17.04 -2.36 -5.37
CA GLN A 39 17.94 -1.80 -6.38
C GLN A 39 17.40 -0.54 -7.07
N ASP A 40 16.07 -0.38 -7.18
CA ASP A 40 15.47 0.71 -7.95
C ASP A 40 14.93 1.81 -7.03
N ARG A 41 15.73 2.84 -6.74
CA ARG A 41 15.25 3.97 -5.91
C ARG A 41 14.23 4.86 -6.62
N SER A 42 14.02 4.70 -7.93
CA SER A 42 13.05 5.48 -8.71
C SER A 42 11.63 4.89 -8.69
N ILE A 43 11.40 3.94 -7.77
CA ILE A 43 10.30 2.97 -7.63
C ILE A 43 8.84 3.45 -7.72
N MET A 44 8.57 4.73 -7.96
CA MET A 44 7.22 5.20 -8.25
C MET A 44 6.77 4.88 -9.70
N PHE A 45 7.01 3.65 -10.17
CA PHE A 45 6.62 3.17 -11.50
C PHE A 45 5.82 1.86 -11.47
N VAL A 46 5.42 1.39 -12.64
CA VAL A 46 4.60 0.20 -12.91
C VAL A 46 5.02 -1.08 -12.16
N PRO A 47 6.32 -1.44 -12.02
CA PRO A 47 6.72 -2.68 -11.33
C PRO A 47 6.27 -2.76 -9.88
N THR A 48 6.40 -1.65 -9.14
CA THR A 48 6.01 -1.56 -7.73
C THR A 48 4.51 -1.75 -7.60
N LEU A 49 3.73 -1.07 -8.45
CA LEU A 49 2.28 -1.23 -8.45
C LEU A 49 1.86 -2.68 -8.69
N ILE A 50 2.52 -3.37 -9.63
CA ILE A 50 2.26 -4.79 -9.89
C ILE A 50 2.66 -5.65 -8.69
N ALA A 51 3.83 -5.42 -8.10
CA ALA A 51 4.28 -6.16 -6.91
C ALA A 51 3.26 -6.04 -5.77
N PHE A 52 2.83 -4.82 -5.42
CA PHE A 52 1.84 -4.57 -4.37
C PHE A 52 0.51 -5.28 -4.68
N LYS A 53 0.04 -5.22 -5.93
CA LYS A 53 -1.18 -5.93 -6.34
C LYS A 53 -1.07 -7.44 -6.21
N LYS A 54 0.07 -8.04 -6.59
CA LYS A 54 0.28 -9.49 -6.48
C LYS A 54 0.47 -9.92 -5.02
N LEU A 55 1.16 -9.12 -4.22
CA LEU A 55 1.35 -9.36 -2.79
C LEU A 55 0.04 -9.22 -2.00
N LYS A 56 -0.95 -8.47 -2.51
CA LYS A 56 -2.28 -8.38 -1.89
C LYS A 56 -2.95 -9.75 -1.74
N PHE A 57 -2.84 -10.60 -2.76
CA PHE A 57 -3.34 -11.97 -2.69
C PHE A 57 -2.68 -12.76 -1.56
N LEU A 58 -1.36 -12.67 -1.42
CA LEU A 58 -0.63 -13.31 -0.33
C LEU A 58 -1.03 -12.76 1.04
N SER A 59 -1.19 -11.44 1.16
CA SER A 59 -1.67 -10.82 2.39
C SER A 59 -3.04 -11.38 2.79
N ASP A 60 -3.97 -11.47 1.84
CA ASP A 60 -5.34 -11.94 2.10
C ASP A 60 -5.36 -13.40 2.57
N ILE A 61 -4.64 -14.30 1.90
CA ILE A 61 -4.62 -15.73 2.28
C ILE A 61 -3.81 -15.97 3.56
N LEU A 62 -2.78 -15.18 3.83
CA LEU A 62 -1.91 -15.37 4.99
C LEU A 62 -2.47 -14.69 6.24
N SER A 63 -3.34 -13.68 6.12
CA SER A 63 -3.86 -12.85 7.23
C SER A 63 -4.42 -13.64 8.43
N ALA A 64 -5.03 -14.80 8.17
CA ALA A 64 -5.60 -15.69 9.19
C ALA A 64 -4.63 -16.80 9.65
N THR A 65 -3.35 -16.72 9.30
CA THR A 65 -2.35 -17.76 9.57
C THR A 65 -1.19 -17.23 10.41
N PRO A 66 -0.49 -18.09 11.18
CA PRO A 66 0.71 -17.68 11.92
C PRO A 66 1.84 -17.14 11.03
N ALA A 67 1.83 -17.47 9.74
CA ALA A 67 2.84 -17.01 8.78
C ALA A 67 2.68 -15.52 8.41
N PHE A 68 1.56 -14.88 8.76
CA PHE A 68 1.31 -13.48 8.41
C PHE A 68 2.39 -12.53 8.92
N GLY A 69 2.87 -12.72 10.16
CA GLY A 69 3.92 -11.89 10.72
C GLY A 69 5.21 -11.89 9.89
N HIS A 70 5.57 -13.04 9.32
CA HIS A 70 6.73 -13.14 8.41
C HIS A 70 6.50 -12.42 7.09
N PHE A 71 5.26 -12.47 6.57
CA PHE A 71 4.89 -11.71 5.38
C PHE A 71 4.93 -10.20 5.63
N GLU A 72 4.43 -9.73 6.77
CA GLU A 72 4.50 -8.32 7.17
C GLU A 72 5.95 -7.84 7.30
N GLU A 73 6.82 -8.63 7.92
CA GLU A 73 8.24 -8.33 8.05
C GLU A 73 8.93 -8.25 6.69
N TYR A 74 8.71 -9.24 5.81
CA TYR A 74 9.21 -9.25 4.44
C TYR A 74 8.77 -7.97 3.68
N HIS A 75 7.47 -7.65 3.73
CA HIS A 75 6.91 -6.51 3.02
C HIS A 75 7.50 -5.19 3.54
N ARG A 76 7.59 -5.02 4.86
CA ARG A 76 8.16 -3.83 5.50
C ARG A 76 9.63 -3.66 5.18
N ALA A 77 10.41 -4.75 5.21
CA ALA A 77 11.85 -4.70 4.93
C ALA A 77 12.13 -4.24 3.50
N ILE A 78 11.36 -4.75 2.55
CA ILE A 78 11.59 -4.52 1.12
C ILE A 78 11.11 -3.14 0.66
N PHE A 79 9.97 -2.68 1.16
CA PHE A 79 9.36 -1.42 0.73
C PHE A 79 9.62 -0.24 1.68
N LYS A 80 10.54 -0.39 2.65
CA LYS A 80 10.89 0.67 3.60
C LYS A 80 11.22 2.01 2.92
N SER A 81 12.05 1.98 1.88
CA SER A 81 12.42 3.19 1.11
C SER A 81 11.21 3.80 0.40
N THR A 82 10.37 2.95 -0.20
CA THR A 82 9.12 3.34 -0.87
C THR A 82 8.18 4.06 0.07
N TYR A 83 8.01 3.54 1.29
CA TYR A 83 7.18 4.15 2.32
C TYR A 83 7.71 5.51 2.78
N MET A 84 9.02 5.70 2.82
CA MET A 84 9.63 6.98 3.21
C MET A 84 9.53 8.05 2.12
N MET A 85 9.36 7.68 0.85
CA MET A 85 9.27 8.64 -0.26
C MET A 85 7.87 9.23 -0.43
N VAL A 86 6.85 8.56 0.11
CA VAL A 86 5.47 8.92 -0.15
C VAL A 86 4.93 9.87 0.93
N THR A 87 4.42 11.02 0.50
CA THR A 87 3.80 12.05 1.34
C THR A 87 2.26 12.04 1.23
N PHE A 88 1.60 12.62 2.23
CA PHE A 88 0.17 12.95 2.24
C PHE A 88 -0.12 14.35 1.65
N ASP A 89 0.90 15.07 1.18
CA ASP A 89 0.71 16.39 0.61
C ASP A 89 0.16 16.32 -0.82
N ASP A 90 -0.61 17.35 -1.19
CA ASP A 90 -1.13 17.50 -2.55
C ASP A 90 -0.01 17.95 -3.50
N VAL A 91 0.71 16.97 -4.02
CA VAL A 91 1.76 17.19 -5.02
C VAL A 91 1.14 17.15 -6.41
N ILE A 92 1.54 18.08 -7.28
CA ILE A 92 1.16 18.07 -8.70
C ILE A 92 1.93 16.93 -9.38
N ASP A 93 1.35 15.73 -9.39
CA ASP A 93 1.87 14.61 -10.18
C ASP A 93 0.97 14.24 -11.35
N ASP A 94 1.52 13.47 -12.28
CA ASP A 94 0.75 12.77 -13.29
C ASP A 94 -0.15 11.67 -12.68
N TYR A 95 -1.12 11.21 -13.46
CA TYR A 95 -2.11 10.21 -13.02
C TYR A 95 -1.48 8.91 -12.47
N ILE A 96 -0.41 8.42 -13.10
CA ILE A 96 0.22 7.15 -12.71
C ILE A 96 0.91 7.30 -11.36
N THR A 97 1.67 8.39 -11.17
CA THR A 97 2.32 8.68 -9.90
C THR A 97 1.32 8.80 -8.76
N ARG A 98 0.17 9.47 -8.99
CA ARG A 98 -0.92 9.55 -8.00
C ARG A 98 -1.47 8.18 -7.63
N ARG A 99 -1.69 7.30 -8.62
CA ARG A 99 -2.22 5.95 -8.39
C ARG A 99 -1.25 5.08 -7.59
N ILE A 100 0.04 5.21 -7.86
CA ILE A 100 1.09 4.49 -7.13
C ILE A 100 1.18 5.00 -5.70
N ARG A 101 1.17 6.32 -5.50
CA ARG A 101 1.11 6.93 -4.16
C ARG A 101 -0.04 6.37 -3.33
N GLN A 102 -1.25 6.34 -3.88
CA GLN A 102 -2.42 5.75 -3.20
C GLN A 102 -2.13 4.32 -2.75
N THR A 103 -1.63 3.49 -3.65
CA THR A 103 -1.33 2.07 -3.35
C THR A 103 -0.26 1.95 -2.26
N VAL A 104 0.81 2.75 -2.33
CA VAL A 104 1.87 2.72 -1.32
C VAL A 104 1.34 3.19 0.04
N LEU A 105 0.47 4.22 0.06
CA LEU A 105 -0.17 4.69 1.28
C LEU A 105 -1.09 3.63 1.89
N GLU A 106 -1.94 2.97 1.10
CA GLU A 106 -2.80 1.87 1.56
C GLU A 106 -2.00 0.81 2.33
N TRP A 107 -0.85 0.41 1.80
CA TRP A 107 0.01 -0.60 2.41
C TRP A 107 0.83 -0.08 3.59
N SER A 108 1.34 1.15 3.54
CA SER A 108 2.06 1.74 4.68
C SER A 108 1.16 1.96 5.90
N CYS A 109 -0.16 2.11 5.67
CA CYS A 109 -1.16 2.19 6.73
C CYS A 109 -1.55 0.82 7.32
N MET A 110 -1.06 -0.31 6.80
CA MET A 110 -1.39 -1.64 7.37
C MET A 110 -0.66 -1.93 8.68
N SER A 111 0.52 -1.34 8.90
CA SER A 111 1.24 -1.50 10.16
C SER A 111 0.67 -0.56 11.23
N PRO A 112 0.22 -1.08 12.38
CA PRO A 112 -0.11 -0.25 13.54
C PRO A 112 1.06 0.67 13.89
N ASP A 113 0.75 1.87 14.38
CA ASP A 113 1.73 2.92 14.76
C ASP A 113 2.61 3.46 13.62
N SER A 114 2.29 3.16 12.35
CA SER A 114 3.01 3.76 11.24
C SER A 114 2.72 5.26 11.12
N THR A 115 3.64 6.01 10.52
CA THR A 115 3.41 7.42 10.16
C THR A 115 2.15 7.60 9.34
N CYS A 116 1.80 6.62 8.49
CA CYS A 116 0.58 6.63 7.68
C CYS A 116 -0.68 6.61 8.54
N VAL A 117 -0.72 5.76 9.57
CA VAL A 117 -1.84 5.71 10.54
C VAL A 117 -1.97 7.04 11.27
N HIS A 118 -0.87 7.59 11.80
CA HIS A 118 -0.89 8.87 12.50
C HIS A 118 -1.39 10.03 11.62
N GLN A 119 -0.91 10.12 10.38
CA GLN A 119 -1.34 11.14 9.42
C GLN A 119 -2.81 10.99 9.05
N SER A 120 -3.27 9.75 8.81
CA SER A 120 -4.67 9.46 8.50
C SER A 120 -5.60 9.87 9.64
N ARG A 121 -5.26 9.50 10.89
CA ARG A 121 -6.03 9.90 12.08
C ARG A 121 -6.06 11.41 12.27
N SER A 122 -4.92 12.09 12.07
CA SER A 122 -4.83 13.56 12.18
C SER A 122 -5.75 14.26 11.18
N ARG A 123 -5.68 13.88 9.90
CA ARG A 123 -6.50 14.47 8.83
C ARG A 123 -7.98 14.17 9.01
N PHE A 124 -8.34 12.95 9.41
CA PHE A 124 -9.72 12.59 9.70
C PHE A 124 -10.30 13.40 10.87
N ARG A 125 -9.52 13.61 11.94
CA ARG A 125 -9.93 14.48 13.06
C ARG A 125 -10.12 15.93 12.64
N GLN A 126 -9.25 16.47 11.78
CA GLN A 126 -9.43 17.83 11.24
C GLN A 126 -10.73 17.96 10.44
N LEU A 127 -11.09 16.93 9.67
CA LEU A 127 -12.38 16.85 9.00
C LEU A 127 -13.55 16.83 10.00
N MET A 128 -13.44 16.07 11.09
CA MET A 128 -14.49 15.99 12.12
C MET A 128 -14.72 17.32 12.85
N ILE A 129 -13.64 18.02 13.23
CA ILE A 129 -13.73 19.22 14.09
C ILE A 129 -14.03 20.47 13.26
N ASN A 130 -13.33 20.65 12.14
CA ASN A 130 -13.33 21.92 11.41
C ASN A 130 -13.94 21.80 10.00
N ASN A 131 -14.50 20.64 9.64
CA ASN A 131 -14.93 20.32 8.28
C ASN A 131 -13.81 20.55 7.23
N HIS A 132 -12.54 20.46 7.66
CA HIS A 132 -11.40 20.59 6.76
C HIS A 132 -11.35 19.37 5.86
N GLY A 133 -11.61 19.57 4.57
CA GLY A 133 -11.74 18.49 3.60
C GLY A 133 -10.45 17.67 3.45
N VAL A 134 -10.60 16.35 3.31
CA VAL A 134 -9.51 15.48 2.86
C VAL A 134 -9.46 15.48 1.34
N GLU A 135 -8.26 15.56 0.79
CA GLU A 135 -7.99 15.55 -0.64
C GLU A 135 -8.64 14.31 -1.29
N PRO A 136 -9.36 14.46 -2.42
CA PRO A 136 -10.13 13.35 -3.00
C PRO A 136 -9.33 12.06 -3.21
N ASN A 137 -8.06 12.19 -3.61
CA ASN A 137 -7.18 11.05 -3.84
C ASN A 137 -6.73 10.34 -2.56
N LEU A 138 -6.81 10.99 -1.39
CA LEU A 138 -6.39 10.43 -0.11
C LEU A 138 -7.56 9.95 0.74
N ARG A 139 -8.80 10.33 0.42
CA ARG A 139 -10.00 9.95 1.18
C ARG A 139 -10.10 8.44 1.43
N GLY A 140 -9.84 7.62 0.41
CA GLY A 140 -9.90 6.16 0.54
C GLY A 140 -8.96 5.64 1.64
N VAL A 141 -7.70 6.08 1.62
CA VAL A 141 -6.70 5.70 2.63
C VAL A 141 -7.05 6.28 3.99
N VAL A 142 -7.31 7.59 4.05
CA VAL A 142 -7.52 8.32 5.30
C VAL A 142 -8.76 7.81 6.02
N TYR A 143 -9.88 7.65 5.33
CA TYR A 143 -11.14 7.24 5.95
C TYR A 143 -11.08 5.79 6.40
N CYS A 144 -10.61 4.89 5.52
CA CYS A 144 -10.45 3.47 5.85
C CYS A 144 -9.53 3.28 7.06
N THR A 145 -8.39 3.96 7.07
CA THR A 145 -7.42 3.82 8.16
C THR A 145 -7.92 4.46 9.45
N ALA A 146 -8.51 5.66 9.40
CA ALA A 146 -9.01 6.33 10.60
C ALA A 146 -10.16 5.57 11.27
N VAL A 147 -11.05 4.96 10.48
CA VAL A 147 -12.13 4.11 11.02
C VAL A 147 -11.57 2.79 11.55
N ARG A 148 -10.66 2.13 10.83
CA ARG A 148 -10.05 0.86 11.27
C ARG A 148 -9.28 0.99 12.59
N GLU A 149 -8.50 2.06 12.72
CA GLU A 149 -7.63 2.33 13.89
C GLU A 149 -8.30 3.25 14.94
N GLY A 150 -9.57 3.58 14.72
CA GLY A 150 -10.37 4.49 15.53
C GLY A 150 -11.27 3.77 16.53
N THR A 151 -12.27 4.49 16.99
CA THR A 151 -13.31 4.01 17.90
C THR A 151 -14.68 4.17 17.24
N GLU A 152 -15.75 3.86 17.98
CA GLU A 152 -17.14 4.13 17.57
C GLU A 152 -17.36 5.59 17.14
N ILE A 153 -16.64 6.54 17.75
CA ILE A 153 -16.73 7.96 17.41
C ILE A 153 -16.37 8.23 15.94
N GLU A 154 -15.26 7.67 15.46
CA GLU A 154 -14.85 7.82 14.06
C GLU A 154 -15.80 7.09 13.10
N TRP A 155 -16.34 5.94 13.52
CA TRP A 155 -17.31 5.17 12.74
C TRP A 155 -18.64 5.91 12.57
N ASP A 156 -19.21 6.40 13.67
CA ASP A 156 -20.48 7.14 13.66
C ASP A 156 -20.39 8.39 12.79
N PHE A 157 -19.31 9.15 12.92
CA PHE A 157 -19.09 10.33 12.08
C PHE A 157 -19.06 9.97 10.59
N ALA A 158 -18.33 8.92 10.21
CA ALA A 158 -18.26 8.47 8.82
C ALA A 158 -19.64 8.01 8.31
N TYR A 159 -20.38 7.27 9.14
CA TYR A 159 -21.70 6.75 8.81
C TYR A 159 -22.73 7.86 8.61
N GLN A 160 -22.79 8.85 9.52
CA GLN A 160 -23.69 10.00 9.37
C GLN A 160 -23.40 10.80 8.11
N ARG A 161 -22.12 10.95 7.74
CA ARG A 161 -21.72 11.67 6.53
C ARG A 161 -22.02 10.90 5.23
N TYR A 162 -22.15 9.58 5.31
CA TYR A 162 -22.63 8.75 4.19
C TYR A 162 -24.14 8.86 3.99
N LEU A 163 -24.92 9.03 5.06
CA LEU A 163 -26.37 9.16 5.00
C LEU A 163 -26.86 10.55 4.56
N ALA A 164 -26.05 11.59 4.78
CA ALA A 164 -26.34 12.98 4.41
C ALA A 164 -26.23 13.23 2.90
#